data_AF-A0A4U9HJJ6-F1
#
_entry.id   AF-A0A4U9HJJ6-F1
#
_cell.length_a   1.000
_cell.length_b   1.000
_cell.length_c   1.000
_cell.angle_alpha   90.00
_cell.angle_beta   90.00
_cell.angle_gamma   90.00
#
_symmetry.space_group_name_H-M   'P 1'
#
loop_
_entity.id
_entity.type
_entity.pdbx_description
1 polymer ?
#
loop_
_entity_poly.entity_id
_entity_poly.type
_entity_poly.pdbx_seq_one_letter_code
_entity_poly.pdbx_strand_id
1 'polypeptide(L)'
;MVGGSQACIATHPGDMPVAMRLLDAVVETVSADGKARNIPLADFYRAPGKTPHIETVLTPGELITAVTLPPPVGGQHIYRKVRDRASYAFALVSVAAIVQPDGSGRVALGGVAHKPWRIAQADAQLPQGVQAVYDALFAEAHPTPENTFKLTLAKRTLASVLTEARAKV
;
A
#
# COMPACT_ATOMS: atom_id res chain seq x y z
N MET A 1 -4.09 -12.68 3.86
CA MET A 1 -3.87 -11.31 4.37
C MET A 1 -2.44 -11.20 4.86
N VAL A 2 -1.80 -10.04 4.72
CA VAL A 2 -0.37 -9.88 5.09
C VAL A 2 -0.23 -8.92 6.27
N GLY A 3 0.74 -9.19 7.15
CA GLY A 3 1.05 -8.33 8.30
C GLY A 3 -0.04 -8.26 9.38
N GLY A 4 -0.99 -9.21 9.40
CA GLY A 4 -1.93 -9.36 10.51
C GLY A 4 -1.31 -10.10 11.70
N SER A 5 -2.09 -10.34 12.75
CA SER A 5 -1.71 -11.19 13.88
C SER A 5 -2.90 -12.06 14.32
N GLN A 6 -2.66 -12.97 15.26
CA GLN A 6 -3.75 -13.72 15.91
C GLN A 6 -4.77 -12.79 16.61
N ALA A 7 -4.33 -11.61 17.07
CA ALA A 7 -5.18 -10.67 17.78
C ALA A 7 -6.01 -9.77 16.83
N CYS A 8 -5.54 -9.53 15.59
CA CYS A 8 -6.25 -8.67 14.66
C CYS A 8 -5.82 -8.91 13.20
N ILE A 9 -6.81 -8.98 12.31
CA ILE A 9 -6.63 -9.11 10.85
C ILE A 9 -7.21 -7.92 10.07
N ALA A 10 -7.43 -6.79 10.73
CA ALA A 10 -8.02 -5.60 10.12
C ALA A 10 -7.16 -5.01 8.99
N THR A 11 -7.82 -4.34 8.05
CA THR A 11 -7.18 -3.64 6.95
C THR A 11 -7.29 -2.14 7.12
N HIS A 12 -6.26 -1.39 6.71
CA HIS A 12 -6.41 0.06 6.54
C HIS A 12 -7.33 0.35 5.33
N PRO A 13 -8.45 1.07 5.49
CA PRO A 13 -9.46 1.17 4.45
C PRO A 13 -9.17 2.28 3.42
N GLY A 14 -8.34 3.25 3.77
CA GLY A 14 -8.09 4.44 2.94
C GLY A 14 -7.36 4.12 1.63
N ASP A 15 -7.86 4.67 0.53
CA ASP A 15 -7.22 4.60 -0.78
C ASP A 15 -6.03 5.58 -0.90
N MET A 16 -6.20 6.81 -0.42
CA MET A 16 -5.18 7.86 -0.49
C MET A 16 -3.83 7.42 0.14
N PRO A 17 -3.79 6.79 1.33
CA PRO A 17 -2.53 6.31 1.89
C PRO A 17 -1.79 5.29 1.03
N VAL A 18 -2.49 4.53 0.18
CA VAL A 18 -1.84 3.61 -0.76
C VAL A 18 -1.04 4.38 -1.81
N ALA A 19 -1.62 5.44 -2.37
CA ALA A 19 -0.91 6.32 -3.30
C ALA A 19 0.22 7.08 -2.60
N MET A 20 -0.02 7.60 -1.39
CA MET A 20 1.02 8.28 -0.60
C MET A 20 2.20 7.35 -0.28
N ARG A 21 1.94 6.08 0.04
CA ARG A 21 2.99 5.08 0.27
C ARG A 21 3.81 4.79 -0.97
N LEU A 22 3.17 4.81 -2.15
CA LEU A 22 3.83 4.62 -3.44
C LEU A 22 4.76 5.79 -3.79
N LEU A 23 4.35 7.00 -3.40
CA LEU A 23 5.07 8.25 -3.63
C LEU A 23 6.12 8.55 -2.56
N ASP A 24 6.39 7.63 -1.63
CA ASP A 24 7.33 7.82 -0.52
C ASP A 24 7.01 9.07 0.32
N ALA A 25 5.72 9.33 0.55
CA ALA A 25 5.26 10.48 1.31
C ALA A 25 5.81 10.50 2.74
N VAL A 26 6.03 11.70 3.25
CA VAL A 26 6.46 11.97 4.62
C VAL A 26 5.36 12.74 5.35
N VAL A 27 4.95 12.26 6.50
CA VAL A 27 3.99 12.93 7.40
C VAL A 27 4.76 13.88 8.29
N GLU A 28 4.40 15.15 8.29
CA GLU A 28 4.99 16.18 9.14
C GLU A 28 4.08 16.42 10.35
N THR A 29 4.68 16.46 11.54
CA THR A 29 3.95 16.63 12.79
C THR A 29 4.61 17.66 13.69
N VAL A 30 3.82 18.19 14.63
CA VAL A 30 4.29 19.00 15.75
C VAL A 30 3.71 18.41 17.04
N SER A 31 4.56 18.12 18.03
CA SER A 31 4.15 17.66 19.36
C SER A 31 3.66 18.80 20.24
N ALA A 32 3.00 18.47 21.36
CA ALA A 32 2.48 19.47 22.30
C ALA A 32 3.54 20.42 22.88
N ASP A 33 4.82 20.00 22.91
CA ASP A 33 5.96 20.83 23.31
C ASP A 33 6.58 21.65 22.16
N GLY A 34 5.93 21.64 20.98
CA GLY A 34 6.33 22.41 19.80
C GLY A 34 7.42 21.76 18.93
N LYS A 35 7.90 20.56 19.26
CA LYS A 35 8.92 19.89 18.44
C LYS A 35 8.32 19.32 17.16
N ALA A 36 9.00 19.57 16.04
CA ALA A 36 8.62 19.02 14.75
C ALA A 36 9.21 17.62 14.52
N ARG A 37 8.47 16.74 13.85
CA ARG A 37 8.96 15.45 13.36
C ARG A 37 8.53 15.23 11.91
N ASN A 38 9.38 14.52 11.18
CA ASN A 38 9.11 14.04 9.83
C ASN A 38 9.09 12.52 9.87
N ILE A 39 7.96 11.92 9.52
CA ILE A 39 7.70 10.48 9.67
C ILE A 39 7.42 9.90 8.28
N PRO A 40 8.33 9.11 7.69
CA PRO A 40 8.03 8.40 6.44
C PRO A 40 6.75 7.59 6.59
N LEU A 41 5.84 7.65 5.60
CA LEU A 41 4.57 6.93 5.70
C LEU A 41 4.74 5.41 5.77
N ALA A 42 5.89 4.89 5.30
CA ALA A 42 6.29 3.49 5.46
C ALA A 42 6.34 3.05 6.95
N ASP A 43 6.66 3.99 7.84
CA ASP A 43 6.90 3.79 9.28
C ASP A 43 5.76 4.34 10.14
N PHE A 44 4.78 5.03 9.54
CA PHE A 44 3.71 5.70 10.28
C PHE A 44 2.74 4.73 10.96
N TYR A 45 2.41 3.61 10.29
CA TYR A 45 1.44 2.63 10.76
C TYR A 45 2.12 1.49 11.54
N ARG A 46 1.56 1.17 12.70
CA ARG A 46 2.06 0.07 13.55
C ARG A 46 1.36 -1.24 13.21
N ALA A 47 2.14 -2.33 13.24
CA ALA A 47 1.58 -3.67 13.10
C ALA A 47 0.72 -4.02 14.33
N PRO A 48 -0.37 -4.78 14.16
CA PRO A 48 -1.31 -5.07 15.25
C PRO A 48 -0.66 -5.86 16.40
N GLY A 49 0.19 -6.84 16.09
CA GLY A 49 0.91 -7.62 17.12
C GLY A 49 -0.03 -8.15 18.21
N LYS A 50 0.32 -7.89 19.48
CA LYS A 50 -0.53 -8.14 20.66
C LYS A 50 -1.25 -6.87 21.15
N THR A 51 -1.08 -5.74 20.47
CA THR A 51 -1.58 -4.42 20.87
C THR A 51 -2.34 -3.74 19.71
N PRO A 52 -3.41 -4.34 19.18
CA PRO A 52 -4.08 -3.83 17.99
C PRO A 52 -4.80 -2.48 18.20
N HIS A 53 -4.99 -2.07 19.46
CA HIS A 53 -5.53 -0.75 19.81
C HIS A 53 -4.50 0.40 19.61
N ILE A 54 -3.25 0.09 19.25
CA ILE A 54 -2.21 1.09 18.97
C ILE A 54 -1.86 1.05 17.48
N GLU A 55 -2.38 2.01 16.72
CA GLU A 55 -2.45 1.92 15.25
C GLU A 55 -1.36 2.72 14.52
N THR A 56 -0.85 3.79 15.13
CA THR A 56 0.14 4.70 14.53
C THR A 56 1.28 4.99 15.50
N VAL A 57 2.34 5.61 14.99
CA VAL A 57 3.50 6.06 15.78
C VAL A 57 3.32 7.46 16.40
N LEU A 58 2.13 8.05 16.28
CA LEU A 58 1.83 9.34 16.89
C LEU A 58 1.82 9.22 18.41
N THR A 59 2.34 10.26 19.06
CA THR A 59 2.29 10.43 20.51
C THR A 59 1.02 11.20 20.91
N PRO A 60 0.57 11.11 22.17
CA PRO A 60 -0.61 11.84 22.62
C PRO A 60 -0.48 13.35 22.39
N GLY A 61 -1.46 13.94 21.71
CA GLY A 61 -1.48 15.37 21.40
C GLY A 61 -0.55 15.81 20.26
N GLU A 62 0.08 14.87 19.55
CA GLU A 62 0.86 15.17 18.35
C GLU A 62 -0.05 15.46 17.16
N LEU A 63 0.16 16.60 16.52
CA LEU A 63 -0.69 17.10 15.43
C LEU A 63 0.03 16.91 14.09
N ILE A 64 -0.63 16.26 13.13
CA ILE A 64 -0.20 16.25 11.73
C ILE A 64 -0.44 17.65 11.15
N THR A 65 0.60 18.27 10.61
CA THR A 65 0.55 19.61 10.04
C THR A 65 0.63 19.61 8.52
N ALA A 66 1.33 18.63 7.92
CA ALA A 66 1.48 18.52 6.48
C ALA A 66 1.81 17.09 6.04
N VAL A 67 1.75 16.89 4.72
CA VAL A 67 2.30 15.72 4.04
C VAL A 67 3.15 16.23 2.89
N THR A 68 4.42 15.83 2.87
CA THR A 68 5.38 16.23 1.85
C THR A 68 5.66 15.08 0.90
N LEU A 69 5.66 15.41 -0.40
CA LEU A 69 5.97 14.49 -1.49
C LEU A 69 7.35 14.85 -2.08
N PRO A 70 8.15 13.85 -2.50
CA PRO A 70 9.35 14.10 -3.28
C PRO A 70 9.02 14.65 -4.68
N PRO A 71 10.02 15.07 -5.46
CA PRO A 71 9.82 15.49 -6.85
C PRO A 71 9.06 14.46 -7.70
N PRO A 72 8.29 14.89 -8.72
CA PRO A 72 7.53 13.98 -9.57
C PRO A 72 8.42 12.90 -10.22
N VAL A 73 7.96 11.65 -10.17
CA VAL A 73 8.72 10.48 -10.66
C VAL A 73 8.47 10.13 -12.14
N GLY A 74 7.60 10.88 -12.83
CA GLY A 74 7.20 10.57 -14.22
C GLY A 74 6.50 9.21 -14.37
N GLY A 75 6.53 8.66 -15.58
CA GLY A 75 5.94 7.35 -15.90
C GLY A 75 4.42 7.34 -16.04
N GLN A 76 3.85 6.15 -16.25
CA GLN A 76 2.41 5.91 -16.32
C GLN A 76 1.86 5.61 -14.93
N HIS A 77 0.92 6.44 -14.46
CA HIS A 77 0.28 6.31 -13.14
C HIS A 77 -1.07 5.62 -13.29
N ILE A 78 -1.34 4.62 -12.45
CA ILE A 78 -2.60 3.86 -12.44
C ILE A 78 -3.01 3.61 -10.99
N TYR A 79 -4.30 3.83 -10.68
CA TYR A 79 -4.93 3.34 -9.45
C TYR A 79 -6.14 2.48 -9.80
N ARG A 80 -6.03 1.17 -9.60
CA ARG A 80 -7.13 0.23 -9.84
C ARG A 80 -7.75 -0.22 -8.53
N LYS A 81 -9.02 0.11 -8.31
CA LYS A 81 -9.80 -0.28 -7.14
C LYS A 81 -10.84 -1.33 -7.49
N VAL A 82 -10.72 -2.53 -6.92
CA VAL A 82 -11.71 -3.61 -7.09
C VAL A 82 -12.67 -3.61 -5.91
N ARG A 83 -13.97 -3.68 -6.20
CA ARG A 83 -15.07 -3.64 -5.23
C ARG A 83 -16.33 -4.29 -5.83
N ASP A 84 -17.23 -4.76 -4.99
CA ASP A 84 -18.44 -5.49 -5.42
C ASP A 84 -19.42 -4.62 -6.21
N ARG A 85 -19.50 -3.32 -5.87
CA ARG A 85 -20.37 -2.35 -6.55
C ARG A 85 -19.57 -1.21 -7.17
N ALA A 86 -20.15 -0.59 -8.21
CA ALA A 86 -19.44 0.37 -9.05
C ALA A 86 -18.92 1.62 -8.31
N SER A 87 -19.60 2.07 -7.24
CA SER A 87 -19.18 3.25 -6.46
C SER A 87 -19.53 3.16 -4.96
N TYR A 88 -19.04 4.13 -4.19
CA TYR A 88 -19.31 4.28 -2.76
C TYR A 88 -19.01 3.02 -1.92
N ALA A 89 -17.91 2.33 -2.23
CA ALA A 89 -17.44 1.19 -1.44
C ALA A 89 -15.92 1.22 -1.30
N PHE A 90 -15.43 0.65 -0.20
CA PHE A 90 -14.01 0.40 0.05
C PHE A 90 -13.44 -0.66 -0.91
N ALA A 91 -12.12 -0.77 -0.96
CA ALA A 91 -11.45 -1.74 -1.81
C ALA A 91 -11.53 -3.14 -1.20
N LEU A 92 -11.95 -4.14 -1.99
CA LEU A 92 -11.59 -5.53 -1.70
C LEU A 92 -10.07 -5.69 -1.82
N VAL A 93 -9.53 -5.20 -2.95
CA VAL A 93 -8.11 -5.01 -3.24
C VAL A 93 -7.98 -3.74 -4.08
N SER A 94 -6.93 -2.96 -3.85
CA SER A 94 -6.50 -1.92 -4.79
C SER A 94 -5.04 -2.08 -5.16
N VAL A 95 -4.67 -1.63 -6.36
CA VAL A 95 -3.28 -1.57 -6.86
C VAL A 95 -3.02 -0.14 -7.31
N ALA A 96 -2.10 0.52 -6.64
CA ALA A 96 -1.47 1.75 -7.11
C ALA A 96 -0.16 1.37 -7.81
N ALA A 97 0.06 1.88 -9.02
CA ALA A 97 1.27 1.60 -9.79
C ALA A 97 1.79 2.85 -10.50
N ILE A 98 3.11 2.96 -10.55
CA ILE A 98 3.84 3.88 -11.42
C ILE A 98 4.80 3.02 -12.23
N VAL A 99 4.62 2.99 -13.55
CA VAL A 99 5.40 2.16 -14.47
C VAL A 99 6.17 3.05 -15.44
N GLN A 100 7.46 2.80 -15.58
CA GLN A 100 8.37 3.51 -16.46
C GLN A 100 8.40 2.88 -17.86
N PRO A 101 8.91 3.60 -18.89
CA PRO A 101 8.96 3.07 -20.26
C PRO A 101 9.74 1.76 -20.43
N ASP A 102 10.75 1.52 -19.58
CA ASP A 102 11.56 0.29 -19.55
C ASP A 102 10.86 -0.89 -18.83
N GLY A 103 9.63 -0.69 -18.35
CA GLY A 103 8.88 -1.68 -17.59
C GLY A 103 9.26 -1.78 -16.10
N SER A 104 10.26 -1.02 -15.64
CA SER A 104 10.52 -0.83 -14.22
C SER A 104 9.43 0.03 -13.59
N GLY A 105 9.41 0.13 -12.25
CA GLY A 105 8.42 0.96 -11.59
C GLY A 105 8.28 0.64 -10.12
N ARG A 106 7.08 0.89 -9.60
CA ARG A 106 6.72 0.62 -8.21
C ARG A 106 5.24 0.30 -8.09
N VAL A 107 4.90 -0.52 -7.10
CA VAL A 107 3.51 -0.87 -6.78
C VAL A 107 3.23 -0.83 -5.28
N ALA A 108 2.01 -0.44 -4.92
CA ALA A 108 1.49 -0.50 -3.56
C ALA A 108 0.05 -1.01 -3.58
N LEU A 109 -0.33 -1.78 -2.56
CA LEU A 109 -1.64 -2.44 -2.50
C LEU A 109 -2.45 -1.98 -1.29
N GLY A 110 -3.76 -1.85 -1.49
CA GLY A 110 -4.76 -1.62 -0.44
C GLY A 110 -5.69 -2.82 -0.24
N GLY A 111 -6.38 -2.87 0.90
CA GLY A 111 -7.34 -3.94 1.22
C GLY A 111 -6.71 -5.30 1.58
N VAL A 112 -5.39 -5.38 1.70
CA VAL A 112 -4.62 -6.64 1.91
C VAL A 112 -3.81 -6.69 3.22
N ALA A 113 -3.68 -5.57 3.93
CA ALA A 113 -2.90 -5.45 5.17
C ALA A 113 -3.42 -4.31 6.07
N HIS A 114 -2.91 -4.24 7.31
CA HIS A 114 -3.19 -3.18 8.29
C HIS A 114 -2.64 -1.80 7.89
N LYS A 115 -1.85 -1.73 6.80
CA LYS A 115 -1.30 -0.51 6.22
C LYS A 115 -1.19 -0.65 4.70
N PRO A 116 -0.97 0.43 3.94
CA PRO A 116 -0.53 0.36 2.55
C PRO A 116 0.62 -0.64 2.34
N TRP A 117 0.39 -1.67 1.54
CA TRP A 117 1.33 -2.78 1.40
C TRP A 117 2.26 -2.57 0.21
N ARG A 118 3.56 -2.37 0.48
CA ARG A 118 4.61 -2.21 -0.53
C ARG A 118 5.92 -2.74 0.02
N ILE A 119 6.63 -3.51 -0.80
CA ILE A 119 7.96 -4.06 -0.52
C ILE A 119 8.88 -3.63 -1.67
N ALA A 120 9.98 -2.93 -1.35
CA ALA A 120 10.90 -2.40 -2.37
C ALA A 120 11.54 -3.51 -3.22
N GLN A 121 11.78 -4.68 -2.64
CA GLN A 121 12.27 -5.86 -3.36
C GLN A 121 11.27 -6.33 -4.42
N ALA A 122 9.96 -6.21 -4.16
CA ALA A 122 8.92 -6.56 -5.14
C ALA A 122 8.85 -5.55 -6.30
N ASP A 123 9.06 -4.26 -6.03
CA ASP A 123 9.16 -3.24 -7.08
C ASP A 123 10.28 -3.60 -8.08
N ALA A 124 11.44 -4.05 -7.57
CA ALA A 124 12.56 -4.48 -8.41
C ALA A 124 12.26 -5.71 -9.29
N GLN A 125 11.22 -6.49 -8.98
CA GLN A 125 10.80 -7.64 -9.79
C GLN A 125 9.85 -7.28 -10.94
N LEU A 126 9.41 -6.02 -11.06
CA LEU A 126 8.45 -5.61 -12.10
C LEU A 126 8.85 -6.03 -13.53
N PRO A 127 10.11 -5.86 -13.96
CA PRO A 127 10.57 -6.33 -15.28
C PRO A 127 10.49 -7.85 -15.47
N GLN A 128 10.52 -8.62 -14.38
CA GLN A 128 10.43 -10.09 -14.39
C GLN A 128 8.98 -10.59 -14.46
N GLY A 129 8.01 -9.68 -14.32
CA GLY A 129 6.59 -9.94 -14.50
C GLY A 129 5.83 -10.21 -13.21
N VAL A 130 4.52 -10.41 -13.38
CA VAL A 130 3.52 -10.40 -12.30
C VAL A 130 3.79 -11.46 -11.24
N GLN A 131 4.26 -12.65 -11.64
CA GLN A 131 4.48 -13.77 -10.72
C GLN A 131 5.55 -13.42 -9.69
N ALA A 132 6.71 -12.93 -10.13
CA ALA A 132 7.82 -12.56 -9.26
C ALA A 132 7.44 -11.43 -8.27
N VAL A 133 6.70 -10.41 -8.75
CA VAL A 133 6.19 -9.34 -7.89
C VAL A 133 5.19 -9.87 -6.86
N TYR A 134 4.26 -10.74 -7.28
CA TYR A 134 3.27 -11.34 -6.40
C TYR A 134 3.92 -12.20 -5.31
N ASP A 135 4.87 -13.06 -5.68
CA ASP A 135 5.57 -13.93 -4.73
C ASP A 135 6.32 -13.12 -3.68
N ALA A 136 7.02 -12.05 -4.11
CA ALA A 136 7.70 -11.14 -3.20
C ALA A 136 6.73 -10.38 -2.27
N LEU A 137 5.55 -9.97 -2.76
CA LEU A 137 4.56 -9.25 -1.95
C LEU A 137 3.83 -10.13 -0.94
N PHE A 138 3.62 -11.41 -1.26
CA PHE A 138 2.70 -12.29 -0.53
C PHE A 138 3.38 -13.53 0.06
N ALA A 139 4.72 -13.58 0.12
CA ALA A 139 5.48 -14.68 0.71
C ALA A 139 5.03 -15.03 2.15
N GLU A 140 4.69 -14.02 2.95
CA GLU A 140 4.25 -14.17 4.35
C GLU A 140 2.73 -14.01 4.51
N ALA A 141 1.95 -14.33 3.47
CA ALA A 141 0.50 -14.21 3.53
C ALA A 141 -0.14 -15.31 4.38
N HIS A 142 -0.96 -14.89 5.35
CA HIS A 142 -1.79 -15.77 6.18
C HIS A 142 -3.27 -15.40 6.04
N PRO A 143 -3.95 -15.81 4.94
CA PRO A 143 -5.39 -15.56 4.77
C PRO A 143 -6.25 -16.47 5.65
N THR A 144 -7.51 -16.08 5.84
CA THR A 144 -8.58 -16.97 6.31
C THR A 144 -9.24 -17.63 5.09
N PRO A 145 -10.02 -18.72 5.25
CA PRO A 145 -10.75 -19.32 4.14
C PRO A 145 -11.61 -18.31 3.36
N GLU A 146 -12.26 -17.37 4.07
CA GLU A 146 -13.15 -16.37 3.48
C GLU A 146 -12.43 -15.26 2.71
N ASN A 147 -11.16 -14.98 3.00
CA ASN A 147 -10.42 -13.89 2.34
C ASN A 147 -9.26 -14.37 1.45
N THR A 148 -9.05 -15.68 1.31
CA THR A 148 -8.06 -16.27 0.40
C THR A 148 -8.24 -15.78 -1.04
N PHE A 149 -9.48 -15.50 -1.47
CA PHE A 149 -9.76 -14.95 -2.81
C PHE A 149 -8.98 -13.66 -3.10
N LYS A 150 -8.64 -12.87 -2.07
CA LYS A 150 -7.89 -11.61 -2.23
C LYS A 150 -6.49 -11.83 -2.79
N LEU A 151 -5.86 -12.98 -2.55
CA LEU A 151 -4.54 -13.29 -3.09
C LEU A 151 -4.60 -13.45 -4.62
N THR A 152 -5.53 -14.28 -5.10
CA THR A 152 -5.80 -14.44 -6.54
C THR A 152 -6.24 -13.12 -7.16
N LEU A 153 -7.11 -12.36 -6.47
CA LEU A 153 -7.59 -11.07 -6.94
C LEU A 153 -6.45 -10.05 -7.07
N ALA A 154 -5.54 -9.97 -6.09
CA ALA A 154 -4.39 -9.09 -6.13
C ALA A 154 -3.47 -9.42 -7.32
N LYS A 155 -3.13 -10.70 -7.50
CA LYS A 155 -2.31 -11.16 -8.63
C LYS A 155 -2.92 -10.78 -9.98
N ARG A 156 -4.21 -11.06 -10.18
CA ARG A 156 -4.92 -10.78 -11.44
C ARG A 156 -5.10 -9.28 -11.68
N THR A 157 -5.36 -8.51 -10.63
CA THR A 157 -5.47 -7.05 -10.71
C THR A 157 -4.13 -6.43 -11.08
N LEU A 158 -3.03 -6.89 -10.45
CA LEU A 158 -1.68 -6.48 -10.81
C LEU A 158 -1.37 -6.80 -12.28
N ALA A 159 -1.68 -8.01 -12.75
CA ALA A 159 -1.53 -8.36 -14.16
C ALA A 159 -2.28 -7.41 -15.09
N SER A 160 -3.55 -7.10 -14.77
CA SER A 160 -4.35 -6.15 -15.54
C SER A 160 -3.73 -4.76 -15.58
N VAL A 161 -3.21 -4.27 -14.46
CA VAL A 161 -2.56 -2.95 -14.35
C VAL A 161 -1.27 -2.89 -15.19
N LEU A 162 -0.42 -3.90 -15.11
CA LEU A 162 0.85 -3.92 -15.88
C LEU A 162 0.60 -4.07 -17.38
N THR A 163 -0.44 -4.80 -17.78
CA THR A 163 -0.86 -4.86 -19.19
C THR A 163 -1.42 -3.52 -19.67
N GLU A 164 -2.23 -2.83 -18.86
CA GLU A 164 -2.71 -1.48 -19.19
C GLU A 164 -1.56 -0.49 -19.35
N ALA A 165 -0.57 -0.53 -18.45
CA ALA A 165 0.59 0.35 -18.52
C ALA A 165 1.38 0.16 -19.82
N ARG A 166 1.59 -1.09 -20.26
CA ARG A 166 2.28 -1.41 -21.52
C ARG A 166 1.51 -1.01 -22.77
N ALA A 167 0.19 -0.95 -22.73
CA ALA A 167 -0.62 -0.57 -23.89
C ALA A 167 -0.63 0.95 -24.15
N LYS A 168 -0.09 1.75 -23.22
CA LYS A 168 -0.04 3.22 -23.28
C LYS A 168 1.36 3.76 -23.57
N VAL A 169 2.36 2.89 -23.65
CA VAL A 169 3.75 3.18 -24.05
C VAL A 169 3.92 2.74 -25.50
#